data_AF-A0A2J8P525-F1
#
_entry.id   AF-A0A2J8P525-F1
#
_cell.length_a   1.000
_cell.length_b   1.000
_cell.length_c   1.000
_cell.angle_alpha   90.00
_cell.angle_beta   90.00
_cell.angle_gamma   90.00
#
_symmetry.space_group_name_H-M   'P 1'
#
loop_
_entity.id
_entity.type
_entity.pdbx_description
1 polymer ?
#
loop_
_entity_poly.entity_id
_entity_poly.type
_entity_poly.pdbx_seq_one_letter_code
_entity_poly.pdbx_strand_id
1 'polypeptide(L)' 'MLTENGQVLSCGSNSFGQLGVPHGPRRCVVPQAIEFHKEKVVCIAAGLRHALAATGQH' A
#
# COMPACT_ATOMS: atom_id res chain seq x y z
N MET A 1 0.68 6.05 1.50
CA MET A 1 -0.19 7.16 1.95
C MET A 1 -1.57 6.59 2.21
N LEU A 2 -2.25 7.03 3.27
CA LEU A 2 -3.62 6.63 3.62
C LEU A 2 -4.54 7.85 3.48
N THR A 3 -5.66 7.71 2.77
CA THR A 3 -6.67 8.79 2.63
C THR A 3 -7.74 8.68 3.72
N GLU A 4 -8.51 9.75 3.92
CA GLU A 4 -9.64 9.79 4.87
C GLU A 4 -10.72 8.73 4.55
N ASN A 5 -10.84 8.34 3.29
CA ASN A 5 -11.78 7.30 2.85
C ASN A 5 -11.26 5.87 3.06
N GLY A 6 -10.06 5.71 3.64
CA GLY A 6 -9.44 4.41 3.87
C GLY A 6 -8.77 3.81 2.63
N GLN A 7 -8.49 4.61 1.59
CA GLN A 7 -7.75 4.15 0.42
C GLN A 7 -6.25 4.28 0.65
N VAL A 8 -5.48 3.29 0.19
CA VAL A 8 -4.01 3.34 0.24
C VAL A 8 -3.45 3.61 -1.14
N LEU A 9 -2.52 4.56 -1.18
CA LEU A 9 -1.68 4.82 -2.35
C LEU A 9 -0.23 4.45 -2.01
N SER A 10 0.48 3.74 -2.89
CA SER A 10 1.89 3.39 -2.73
C SER A 10 2.75 3.87 -3.91
N CYS A 11 3.99 4.25 -3.62
CA CYS A 11 5.02 4.61 -4.61
C CYS A 11 6.41 4.44 -3.97
N GLY A 12 7.44 4.39 -4.80
CA GLY A 12 8.83 4.25 -4.38
C GLY A 12 9.48 2.96 -4.90
N SER A 13 10.35 2.37 -4.11
CA SER A 13 11.01 1.09 -4.44
C SER A 13 10.03 -0.08 -4.28
N ASN A 14 10.03 -0.99 -5.25
CA ASN A 14 9.31 -2.26 -5.22
C ASN A 14 10.24 -3.47 -5.41
N SER A 15 11.56 -3.30 -5.23
CA SER A 15 12.55 -4.37 -5.45
C SER A 15 12.30 -5.63 -4.61
N PHE A 16 11.49 -5.55 -3.56
CA PHE A 16 11.09 -6.65 -2.67
C PHE A 16 9.58 -6.85 -2.60
N GLY A 17 8.79 -6.20 -3.48
CA GLY A 17 7.33 -6.28 -3.46
C GLY A 17 6.65 -5.36 -2.43
N GLN A 18 7.39 -4.48 -1.77
CA GLN A 18 6.88 -3.65 -0.66
C GLN A 18 5.81 -2.62 -1.07
N LEU A 19 5.57 -2.40 -2.36
CA LEU A 19 4.47 -1.56 -2.82
C LEU A 19 3.11 -2.27 -2.83
N GLY A 20 3.06 -3.60 -2.66
CA GLY A 20 1.81 -4.36 -2.71
C GLY A 20 1.27 -4.56 -4.13
N VAL A 21 2.12 -4.41 -5.15
CA VAL A 21 1.81 -4.65 -6.57
C VAL A 21 2.68 -5.79 -7.11
N PRO A 22 2.22 -7.06 -7.05
CA PRO A 22 3.04 -8.25 -7.34
C PRO A 22 3.64 -8.29 -8.75
N HIS A 23 2.98 -7.64 -9.71
CA HIS A 23 3.41 -7.56 -11.12
C HIS A 23 3.75 -6.14 -11.56
N GLY A 24 3.95 -5.23 -10.59
CA GLY A 24 4.30 -3.83 -10.85
C GLY A 24 5.78 -3.63 -11.19
N PRO A 25 6.16 -2.43 -11.66
CA PRO A 25 7.56 -2.09 -11.92
C PRO A 25 8.40 -2.15 -10.63
N ARG A 26 9.71 -2.40 -10.76
CA ARG A 26 10.66 -2.38 -9.63
C ARG A 26 10.73 -1.04 -8.89
N ARG A 27 10.31 0.04 -9.53
CA ARG A 27 10.21 1.37 -8.95
C ARG A 27 8.98 2.05 -9.54
N CYS A 28 8.21 2.73 -8.71
CA CYS A 28 7.08 3.53 -9.13
C CYS A 28 7.24 4.96 -8.63
N VAL A 29 7.15 5.94 -9.53
CA VAL A 29 7.29 7.38 -9.20
C VAL A 29 5.94 8.09 -9.11
N VAL A 30 4.89 7.46 -9.59
CA VAL A 30 3.51 7.94 -9.50
C VAL A 30 2.79 7.10 -8.44
N PRO A 31 2.10 7.70 -7.45
CA PRO A 31 1.29 6.95 -6.50
C PRO A 31 0.25 6.07 -7.19
N GLN A 32 0.23 4.78 -6.85
CA GLN A 32 -0.74 3.81 -7.35
C GLN A 32 -1.69 3.39 -6.24
N ALA A 33 -2.96 3.24 -6.57
CA ALA A 33 -3.95 2.71 -5.64
C ALA A 33 -3.72 1.22 -5.40
N ILE A 34 -3.75 0.83 -4.13
CA ILE A 34 -3.70 -0.57 -3.71
C ILE A 34 -5.12 -1.00 -3.37
N GLU A 35 -5.55 -2.09 -4.00
CA GLU A 35 -6.88 -2.66 -3.78
C GLU A 35 -6.87 -3.56 -2.54
N PHE A 36 -7.85 -3.36 -1.67
CA PHE A 36 -8.14 -4.22 -0.52
C PHE A 36 -9.52 -4.82 -0.69
N HIS A 37 -9.72 -6.04 -0.18
CA HIS A 37 -11.00 -6.75 -0.27
C HIS A 37 -12.05 -6.10 0.64
N LYS A 38 -12.72 -5.05 0.17
CA LYS A 38 -13.86 -4.32 0.80
C LYS A 38 -13.64 -3.74 2.21
N GLU A 39 -12.51 -4.01 2.84
CA GLU A 39 -12.17 -3.49 4.16
C GLU A 39 -11.50 -2.12 4.06
N LYS A 40 -11.88 -1.21 4.96
CA LYS A 40 -11.23 0.10 5.07
C LYS A 40 -9.91 -0.04 5.83
N VAL A 41 -8.84 0.49 5.26
CA VAL A 41 -7.56 0.60 5.94
C VAL A 41 -7.64 1.76 6.94
N VAL A 42 -7.23 1.50 8.18
CA VAL A 42 -7.24 2.49 9.27
C VAL A 42 -5.84 2.91 9.68
N CYS A 43 -4.84 2.09 9.38
CA CYS A 43 -3.45 2.38 9.70
C CYS A 43 -2.51 1.76 8.66
N ILE A 44 -1.40 2.44 8.40
CA ILE A 44 -0.32 1.95 7.53
C ILE A 44 1.04 2.12 8.22
N ALA A 45 1.96 1.20 7.94
CA ALA A 45 3.37 1.31 8.33
C ALA A 45 4.27 0.86 7.17
N ALA A 46 5.48 1.42 7.09
CA ALA A 46 6.44 1.08 6.04
C ALA A 46 7.84 0.91 6.62
N GLY A 47 8.51 -0.15 6.20
CA GLY A 47 9.93 -0.40 6.43
C GLY A 47 10.70 -0.41 5.12
N LEU A 48 12.01 -0.69 5.18
CA LEU A 48 12.89 -0.65 4.00
C LEU A 48 12.45 -1.63 2.88
N ARG A 49 11.97 -2.82 3.26
CA ARG A 49 11.64 -3.92 2.35
C ARG A 49 10.26 -4.52 2.58
N HIS A 50 9.41 -3.85 3.35
CA HIS A 50 8.05 -4.32 3.64
C HIS A 50 7.13 -3.13 3.92
N ALA A 51 5.83 -3.36 3.77
CA ALA A 51 4.78 -2.45 4.18
C ALA A 51 3.65 -3.26 4.84
N LEU A 52 2.94 -2.62 5.76
CA LEU A 52 1.80 -3.18 6.47
C LEU A 52 0.62 -2.24 6.32
N ALA A 53 -0.57 -2.80 6.14
CA ALA A 53 -1.85 -2.12 6.23
C ALA A 53 -2.71 -2.89 7.22
N ALA A 54 -3.28 -2.17 8.20
CA ALA A 54 -4.23 -2.72 9.15
C ALA A 54 -5.63 -2.24 8.78
N THR A 55 -6.56 -3.18 8.71
CA THR A 55 -7.98 -2.91 8.48
C THR A 55 -8.73 -2.84 9.81
N GLY A 56 -9.76 -2.01 9.86
CA GLY A 56 -10.67 -2.00 10.99
C GLY A 56 -11.63 -3.19 10.90
N GLN A 57 -11.79 -3.94 12.00
CA GLN A 57 -12.90 -4.87 12.14
C GLN A 57 -14.15 -4.06 12.47
N HIS A 58 -15.25 -4.32 11.75
CA HIS A 58 -16.58 -3.89 12.14
C HIS A 58 -17.38 -5.10 12.60
#